data_AF-A0A1U7Y1N4-F1
#
_entry.id   AF-A0A1U7Y1N4-F1
#
_cell.length_a   1.000
_cell.length_b   1.000
_cell.length_c   1.000
_cell.angle_alpha   90.00
_cell.angle_beta   90.00
_cell.angle_gamma   90.00
#
_symmetry.space_group_name_H-M   'P 1'
#
loop_
_entity.id
_entity.type
_entity.pdbx_description
1 polymer ?
#
loop_
_entity_poly.entity_id
_entity_poly.type
_entity_poly.pdbx_seq_one_letter_code
_entity_poly.pdbx_strand_id
1 'polypeptide(L)'
;MAESSSKFDRPSSPSSSSSSSSGEVSVAVEKDVSDENGSNTGGGEGADVDNRESVGGSVGITDSAGTPAMELTRVNTLPPEILTSEKPQSPSHHLKLERSKTETPTHSSGFAQAAAKIFDNKISEQQKLKLLKRIATVKDDGTVEFEIPGDVEPRVLGTGSESVHSAVEDEPLDATELQYIPPIQIVMLIVGTRGDVQPFIAIGKRLQDFGHRVRLATHANFKEFVLTAGLEFYPLGGDPKILAGYMVKNKGFLPSGPSEIPTQRAQLKDIIYSLLSPCKEPDKDTGVPFKADAIIANPPAYGHTHVAEALKIPIHIFFTMPWTPTSEFPHPLSRVKQPAGYRLSYQIVDSLIWLGIRDMINDVRKKKLKLRPVTYLSGSQASESNIPHGYIWSPHLVPKPKDWGPKIDVVGFCFLDLASGYEPPEVLVNWLKAGPKPIYIGFGSLPVQEPEKMTETIVKALEITGQRGIINKGWGGLGNVAEPKDFVYLLDNCPHDWLFLQCAAVVHHGGAGTTAAGLKAACPTTVVPFFGDQPFWGERVHARGVGPPPIPVDEFSLDKLVDAIKFMLDPKVKEQAIELAKAMENEDGVTGAVKAFFKHLPRKKLEPEQLPKRSSVFSIKSCFGFS
;
A
#
# COMPACT_ATOMS: atom_id res chain seq x y z
N MET A 1 -32.00 60.25 26.98
CA MET A 1 -32.13 59.56 28.28
C MET A 1 -31.63 58.14 28.04
N ALA A 2 -30.36 57.82 28.33
CA ALA A 2 -29.69 57.77 29.65
C ALA A 2 -29.81 56.36 30.26
N GLU A 3 -28.81 55.77 30.93
CA GLU A 3 -27.33 55.93 30.90
C GLU A 3 -26.71 54.81 31.78
N SER A 4 -25.37 54.77 31.94
CA SER A 4 -24.57 53.87 32.81
C SER A 4 -24.57 52.38 32.44
N SER A 5 -23.46 51.63 32.34
CA SER A 5 -22.00 51.87 32.46
C SER A 5 -21.30 51.83 33.84
N SER A 6 -20.70 50.68 34.16
CA SER A 6 -19.47 50.49 34.97
C SER A 6 -18.96 49.04 34.71
N LYS A 7 -17.68 48.67 34.57
CA LYS A 7 -16.41 49.00 35.28
C LYS A 7 -16.41 48.53 36.75
N PHE A 8 -15.35 47.94 37.31
CA PHE A 8 -14.03 47.49 36.82
C PHE A 8 -13.47 46.41 37.80
N ASP A 9 -12.43 45.64 37.43
CA ASP A 9 -11.15 45.51 38.19
C ASP A 9 -10.32 44.24 37.93
N ARG A 10 -9.02 44.32 38.27
CA ARG A 10 -8.01 43.25 38.24
C ARG A 10 -7.43 43.04 39.65
N PRO A 11 -6.85 41.85 39.90
CA PRO A 11 -5.48 41.78 40.42
C PRO A 11 -4.58 41.06 39.39
N SER A 12 -3.50 41.64 38.86
CA SER A 12 -2.18 41.87 39.50
C SER A 12 -1.46 40.57 39.88
N SER A 13 -0.49 40.18 39.06
CA SER A 13 0.46 39.09 39.31
C SER A 13 1.62 39.53 40.23
N PRO A 14 2.32 38.59 40.87
CA PRO A 14 3.72 38.72 41.22
C PRO A 14 4.61 38.01 40.19
N SER A 15 5.78 38.58 39.91
CA SER A 15 6.79 38.03 39.02
C SER A 15 7.89 37.28 39.78
N SER A 16 8.39 36.17 39.23
CA SER A 16 9.72 35.64 39.54
C SER A 16 10.46 35.31 38.24
N SER A 17 11.64 35.90 38.06
CA SER A 17 12.43 35.82 36.83
C SER A 17 13.57 34.81 36.95
N SER A 18 13.75 33.98 35.92
CA SER A 18 15.01 33.27 35.68
C SER A 18 15.31 33.23 34.18
N SER A 19 16.30 33.99 33.75
CA SER A 19 16.79 34.02 32.37
C SER A 19 17.72 32.83 32.09
N SER A 20 17.49 32.11 30.99
CA SER A 20 18.45 31.18 30.39
C SER A 20 18.56 31.47 28.90
N SER A 21 19.78 31.65 28.40
CA SER A 21 20.05 32.09 27.03
C SER A 21 19.76 31.02 25.98
N SER A 22 19.42 31.48 24.78
CA SER A 22 19.56 30.71 23.54
C SER A 22 20.99 30.16 23.41
N GLY A 23 21.11 28.88 23.08
CA GLY A 23 22.37 28.23 22.73
C GLY A 23 22.13 27.15 21.68
N GLU A 24 22.79 27.28 20.53
CA GLU A 24 22.80 26.26 19.50
C GLU A 24 23.64 25.06 19.97
N VAL A 25 23.19 23.83 19.67
CA VAL A 25 23.97 22.62 19.97
C VAL A 25 24.20 21.83 18.68
N SER A 26 25.26 22.23 17.97
CA SER A 26 25.83 21.46 16.86
C SER A 26 26.50 20.20 17.41
N VAL A 27 26.02 19.02 17.03
CA VAL A 27 26.67 17.74 17.41
C VAL A 27 27.88 17.52 16.51
N ALA A 28 29.06 17.90 16.99
CA ALA A 28 30.33 17.55 16.38
C ALA A 28 30.63 16.05 16.58
N VAL A 29 31.32 15.44 15.61
CA VAL A 29 31.83 14.08 15.70
C VAL A 29 33.32 14.14 16.03
N GLU A 30 33.68 13.92 17.28
CA GLU A 30 35.07 13.73 17.68
C GLU A 30 35.48 12.25 17.62
N LYS A 31 36.75 12.01 17.26
CA LYS A 31 37.38 10.70 17.29
C LYS A 31 38.21 10.60 18.57
N ASP A 32 37.82 9.74 19.50
CA ASP A 32 38.76 9.30 20.53
C ASP A 32 39.73 8.26 19.95
N VAL A 33 41.03 8.59 20.05
CA VAL A 33 42.15 7.66 19.90
C VAL A 33 42.81 7.56 21.26
N SER A 34 42.89 6.36 21.81
CA SER A 34 43.53 6.11 23.11
C SER A 34 44.40 4.87 23.05
N ASP A 35 45.68 5.06 22.76
CA ASP A 35 46.72 4.08 23.11
C ASP A 35 46.97 4.14 24.63
N GLU A 36 47.04 3.00 25.31
CA GLU A 36 48.24 2.66 26.09
C GLU A 36 48.33 1.18 26.54
N ASN A 37 49.50 0.61 26.23
CA ASN A 37 50.23 -0.52 26.81
C ASN A 37 49.61 -1.40 27.94
N GLY A 38 49.66 -2.72 27.73
CA GLY A 38 49.53 -3.75 28.78
C GLY A 38 50.12 -5.10 28.34
N SER A 39 51.37 -5.40 28.72
CA SER A 39 52.18 -6.51 28.18
C SER A 39 51.98 -7.87 28.86
N ASN A 40 52.01 -8.98 28.10
CA ASN A 40 52.93 -10.10 28.44
C ASN A 40 53.19 -11.16 27.33
N THR A 41 54.48 -11.44 27.08
CA THR A 41 55.16 -12.73 26.76
C THR A 41 54.51 -13.81 25.85
N GLY A 42 55.29 -14.39 24.91
CA GLY A 42 55.02 -15.78 24.49
C GLY A 42 55.79 -16.55 23.39
N GLY A 43 56.82 -16.05 22.70
CA GLY A 43 57.59 -16.82 21.69
C GLY A 43 56.85 -17.16 20.37
N GLY A 44 57.50 -17.70 19.32
CA GLY A 44 58.94 -17.94 19.10
C GLY A 44 59.24 -18.76 17.82
N GLU A 45 60.25 -18.33 17.05
CA GLU A 45 60.97 -19.05 15.97
C GLU A 45 60.22 -19.42 14.66
N GLY A 46 60.99 -19.49 13.55
CA GLY A 46 60.53 -19.88 12.19
C GLY A 46 60.98 -18.92 11.08
N ALA A 47 62.08 -19.25 10.37
CA ALA A 47 62.69 -18.42 9.32
C ALA A 47 62.88 -19.21 7.99
N ASP A 48 63.42 -18.51 6.97
CA ASP A 48 64.02 -19.05 5.73
C ASP A 48 63.05 -19.65 4.65
N VAL A 49 63.30 -19.58 3.33
CA VAL A 49 64.32 -18.83 2.53
C VAL A 49 63.83 -18.61 1.07
N ASP A 50 64.53 -17.74 0.32
CA ASP A 50 64.40 -17.45 -1.12
C ASP A 50 64.21 -18.62 -2.10
N ASN A 51 63.54 -18.36 -3.25
CA ASN A 51 64.23 -18.25 -4.56
C ASN A 51 63.36 -17.73 -5.73
N ARG A 52 63.91 -16.75 -6.48
CA ARG A 52 64.18 -16.72 -7.96
C ARG A 52 63.26 -17.53 -8.90
N GLU A 53 62.89 -17.16 -10.13
CA GLU A 53 63.31 -16.23 -11.21
C GLU A 53 62.33 -16.53 -12.40
N SER A 54 62.23 -15.90 -13.57
CA SER A 54 62.95 -14.83 -14.31
C SER A 54 61.94 -14.08 -15.25
N VAL A 55 62.13 -12.78 -15.57
CA VAL A 55 62.61 -12.18 -16.86
C VAL A 55 61.94 -12.74 -18.15
N GLY A 56 61.47 -11.96 -19.14
CA GLY A 56 61.39 -10.50 -19.43
C GLY A 56 60.28 -10.26 -20.50
N GLY A 57 59.86 -9.06 -20.94
CA GLY A 57 60.60 -7.85 -21.38
C GLY A 57 60.84 -7.87 -22.92
N SER A 58 60.78 -6.80 -23.73
CA SER A 58 60.26 -5.41 -23.60
C SER A 58 60.32 -4.70 -24.98
N VAL A 59 59.58 -3.58 -25.19
CA VAL A 59 59.64 -2.63 -26.37
C VAL A 59 59.17 -3.21 -27.74
N GLY A 60 58.58 -2.48 -28.71
CA GLY A 60 57.98 -1.13 -28.76
C GLY A 60 58.09 -0.42 -30.14
N ILE A 61 57.32 0.66 -30.35
CA ILE A 61 57.57 1.84 -31.26
C ILE A 61 57.14 1.81 -32.77
N THR A 62 56.07 2.58 -33.07
CA THR A 62 55.74 3.49 -34.23
C THR A 62 55.37 3.07 -35.70
N ASP A 63 54.30 3.74 -36.18
CA ASP A 63 54.11 4.50 -37.46
C ASP A 63 53.64 3.94 -38.84
N SER A 64 52.34 4.15 -39.11
CA SER A 64 51.77 4.99 -40.22
C SER A 64 51.39 4.43 -41.63
N ALA A 65 50.16 4.80 -42.06
CA ALA A 65 49.62 5.07 -43.43
C ALA A 65 49.56 3.96 -44.54
N GLY A 66 48.58 4.01 -45.46
CA GLY A 66 48.45 3.02 -46.58
C GLY A 66 47.40 3.25 -47.69
N THR A 67 46.09 3.08 -47.43
CA THR A 67 44.95 3.34 -48.38
C THR A 67 44.72 2.26 -49.52
N PRO A 68 43.76 2.35 -50.51
CA PRO A 68 42.75 1.27 -50.69
C PRO A 68 42.40 0.77 -52.13
N ALA A 69 41.56 -0.28 -52.25
CA ALA A 69 40.54 -0.58 -53.31
C ALA A 69 39.75 -1.88 -52.92
N MET A 70 38.60 -2.33 -53.47
CA MET A 70 37.81 -1.99 -54.68
C MET A 70 36.32 -2.49 -54.57
N GLU A 71 35.34 -1.71 -55.07
CA GLU A 71 33.97 -2.03 -55.66
C GLU A 71 32.99 -3.06 -54.99
N LEU A 72 31.63 -3.00 -54.99
CA LEU A 72 30.51 -2.44 -55.83
C LEU A 72 30.08 -3.36 -57.02
N THR A 73 28.81 -3.66 -57.38
CA THR A 73 27.40 -3.39 -56.92
C THR A 73 26.46 -4.57 -57.37
N ARG A 74 25.29 -4.91 -56.79
CA ARG A 74 23.89 -4.32 -56.83
C ARG A 74 23.31 -4.24 -58.28
N VAL A 75 22.08 -4.65 -58.70
CA VAL A 75 20.68 -4.68 -58.15
C VAL A 75 19.72 -5.65 -58.96
N ASN A 76 18.72 -6.31 -58.31
CA ASN A 76 17.41 -6.91 -58.79
C ASN A 76 17.35 -7.89 -60.02
N THR A 77 16.26 -8.63 -60.39
CA THR A 77 14.78 -8.53 -60.18
C THR A 77 14.01 -9.89 -60.32
N LEU A 78 12.74 -9.96 -59.87
CA LEU A 78 11.69 -11.01 -60.09
C LEU A 78 10.85 -10.73 -61.38
N PRO A 79 9.79 -11.47 -61.84
CA PRO A 79 8.85 -12.48 -61.23
C PRO A 79 8.75 -13.80 -62.10
N PRO A 80 7.66 -14.62 -62.28
CA PRO A 80 6.24 -14.63 -61.81
C PRO A 80 5.66 -16.03 -61.39
N GLU A 81 4.33 -16.23 -61.50
CA GLU A 81 3.51 -17.43 -61.17
C GLU A 81 2.68 -17.96 -62.38
N ILE A 82 1.98 -19.12 -62.26
CA ILE A 82 0.55 -19.41 -62.67
C ILE A 82 0.23 -20.94 -62.87
N LEU A 83 -0.80 -21.44 -62.14
CA LEU A 83 -1.72 -22.61 -62.38
C LEU A 83 -1.12 -24.03 -62.71
N THR A 84 -1.82 -25.18 -62.72
CA THR A 84 -3.26 -25.57 -62.60
C THR A 84 -3.41 -26.96 -61.89
N SER A 85 -4.65 -27.47 -61.74
CA SER A 85 -5.03 -28.74 -61.07
C SER A 85 -5.25 -29.95 -62.00
N GLU A 86 -5.16 -31.20 -61.51
CA GLU A 86 -6.18 -32.27 -61.75
C GLU A 86 -6.00 -33.59 -60.93
N LYS A 87 -6.95 -34.53 -61.05
CA LYS A 87 -7.06 -35.81 -60.31
C LYS A 87 -8.00 -36.78 -61.09
N PRO A 88 -7.77 -38.11 -61.16
CA PRO A 88 -8.72 -39.05 -60.49
C PRO A 88 -8.17 -40.45 -60.07
N GLN A 89 -8.90 -41.08 -59.12
CA GLN A 89 -9.31 -42.51 -58.98
C GLN A 89 -8.43 -43.65 -59.58
N SER A 90 -8.24 -44.87 -59.04
CA SER A 90 -8.69 -45.73 -57.91
C SER A 90 -8.14 -47.18 -58.22
N PRO A 91 -8.46 -48.34 -57.56
CA PRO A 91 -9.43 -48.64 -56.50
C PRO A 91 -8.98 -49.59 -55.35
N SER A 92 -9.87 -49.72 -54.35
CA SER A 92 -10.18 -50.87 -53.46
C SER A 92 -9.09 -51.88 -53.00
N HIS A 93 -8.94 -52.02 -51.67
CA HIS A 93 -9.27 -53.26 -50.94
C HIS A 93 -9.56 -52.99 -49.45
N HIS A 94 -10.31 -53.86 -48.77
CA HIS A 94 -10.91 -53.58 -47.45
C HIS A 94 -10.07 -54.00 -46.22
N LEU A 95 -10.05 -53.11 -45.22
CA LEU A 95 -10.11 -53.33 -43.77
C LEU A 95 -9.21 -54.41 -43.11
N LYS A 96 -8.25 -53.93 -42.33
CA LYS A 96 -8.12 -54.34 -40.91
C LYS A 96 -8.11 -53.08 -40.03
N LEU A 97 -8.70 -53.19 -38.84
CA LEU A 97 -8.93 -52.07 -37.93
C LEU A 97 -7.89 -52.09 -36.80
N GLU A 98 -6.91 -51.18 -36.84
CA GLU A 98 -6.02 -50.92 -35.70
C GLU A 98 -6.17 -49.47 -35.23
N ARG A 99 -6.18 -49.30 -33.90
CA ARG A 99 -6.30 -47.98 -33.24
C ARG A 99 -4.95 -47.26 -33.26
N SER A 100 -4.81 -46.22 -34.09
CA SER A 100 -3.76 -45.22 -33.86
C SER A 100 -4.05 -44.41 -32.59
N LYS A 101 -2.99 -44.04 -31.85
CA LYS A 101 -3.08 -43.22 -30.64
C LYS A 101 -2.53 -41.81 -30.92
N THR A 102 -3.40 -40.87 -31.26
CA THR A 102 -3.04 -39.44 -31.35
C THR A 102 -4.23 -38.54 -31.01
N GLU A 103 -4.64 -38.56 -29.74
CA GLU A 103 -5.34 -37.42 -29.12
C GLU A 103 -4.49 -36.95 -27.94
N THR A 104 -3.80 -35.83 -28.13
CA THR A 104 -2.98 -35.20 -27.08
C THR A 104 -3.92 -34.38 -26.18
N PRO A 105 -4.04 -34.67 -24.87
CA PRO A 105 -4.96 -33.94 -24.01
C PRO A 105 -4.60 -32.45 -23.92
N THR A 106 -5.60 -31.57 -24.04
CA THR A 106 -5.41 -30.13 -23.96
C THR A 106 -4.85 -29.69 -22.61
N HIS A 107 -3.66 -29.09 -22.64
CA HIS A 107 -2.87 -28.72 -21.46
C HIS A 107 -3.57 -27.70 -20.54
N SER A 108 -4.52 -26.93 -21.08
CA SER A 108 -5.34 -25.95 -20.35
C SER A 108 -6.11 -26.55 -19.17
N SER A 109 -6.60 -27.79 -19.29
CA SER A 109 -7.31 -28.48 -18.21
C SER A 109 -6.43 -28.80 -16.99
N GLY A 110 -5.13 -29.02 -17.20
CA GLY A 110 -4.18 -29.39 -16.15
C GLY A 110 -3.83 -28.24 -15.21
N PHE A 111 -3.83 -27.00 -15.69
CA PHE A 111 -3.39 -25.83 -14.93
C PHE A 111 -4.43 -25.40 -13.87
N ALA A 112 -5.71 -25.30 -14.24
CA ALA A 112 -6.78 -25.03 -13.28
C ALA A 112 -6.88 -26.14 -12.20
N GLN A 113 -6.67 -27.40 -12.58
CA GLN A 113 -6.55 -28.49 -11.61
C GLN A 113 -5.30 -28.39 -10.73
N ALA A 114 -4.17 -27.93 -11.26
CA ALA A 114 -2.94 -27.75 -10.48
C ALA A 114 -3.09 -26.62 -9.44
N ALA A 115 -3.67 -25.48 -9.82
CA ALA A 115 -4.03 -24.42 -8.89
C ALA A 115 -5.00 -24.94 -7.81
N ALA A 116 -6.09 -25.62 -8.19
CA ALA A 116 -7.03 -26.22 -7.25
C ALA A 116 -6.37 -27.21 -6.27
N LYS A 117 -5.37 -27.98 -6.72
CA LYS A 117 -4.62 -28.93 -5.89
C LYS A 117 -3.72 -28.28 -4.83
N ILE A 118 -3.34 -27.00 -4.97
CA ILE A 118 -2.61 -26.27 -3.89
C ILE A 118 -3.51 -26.15 -2.65
N PHE A 119 -4.80 -25.96 -2.88
CA PHE A 119 -5.83 -25.85 -1.84
C PHE A 119 -6.36 -27.21 -1.36
N ASP A 120 -5.97 -28.35 -1.98
CA ASP A 120 -6.29 -29.70 -1.48
C ASP A 120 -5.54 -29.98 -0.17
N ASN A 121 -6.23 -30.57 0.80
CA ASN A 121 -5.74 -30.79 2.16
C ASN A 121 -5.14 -32.19 2.37
N LYS A 122 -5.13 -33.02 1.31
CA LYS A 122 -4.44 -34.31 1.26
C LYS A 122 -2.97 -34.21 0.81
N ILE A 123 -2.53 -33.01 0.42
CA ILE A 123 -1.20 -32.74 -0.16
C ILE A 123 -0.29 -32.09 0.90
N SER A 124 0.96 -32.56 1.03
CA SER A 124 1.87 -32.14 2.10
C SER A 124 2.44 -30.72 1.90
N GLU A 125 2.91 -30.08 2.98
CA GLU A 125 3.52 -28.74 2.96
C GLU A 125 4.62 -28.63 1.86
N GLN A 126 5.50 -29.63 1.75
CA GLN A 126 6.55 -29.67 0.72
C GLN A 126 5.99 -29.85 -0.70
N GLN A 127 4.93 -30.64 -0.88
CA GLN A 127 4.28 -30.81 -2.17
C GLN A 127 3.54 -29.54 -2.60
N LYS A 128 2.88 -28.85 -1.67
CA LYS A 128 2.26 -27.53 -1.91
C LYS A 128 3.31 -26.47 -2.26
N LEU A 129 4.44 -26.44 -1.57
CA LEU A 129 5.55 -25.54 -1.90
C LEU A 129 6.12 -25.83 -3.30
N LYS A 130 6.26 -27.11 -3.69
CA LYS A 130 6.63 -27.50 -5.07
C LYS A 130 5.57 -27.12 -6.11
N LEU A 131 4.29 -27.15 -5.75
CA LEU A 131 3.18 -26.83 -6.65
C LEU A 131 3.01 -25.32 -6.84
N LEU A 132 3.14 -24.53 -5.76
CA LEU A 132 3.28 -23.07 -5.79
C LEU A 132 4.48 -22.65 -6.66
N LYS A 133 5.67 -23.19 -6.40
CA LYS A 133 6.88 -22.96 -7.23
C LYS A 133 6.77 -23.43 -8.69
N ARG A 134 5.68 -24.11 -9.08
CA ARG A 134 5.39 -24.56 -10.45
C ARG A 134 4.31 -23.72 -11.15
N ILE A 135 3.53 -22.93 -10.40
CA ILE A 135 2.52 -22.03 -10.96
C ILE A 135 2.91 -20.56 -10.85
N ALA A 136 3.67 -20.20 -9.82
CA ALA A 136 3.97 -18.84 -9.42
C ALA A 136 5.47 -18.72 -9.14
N THR A 137 6.12 -17.85 -9.90
CA THR A 137 7.52 -17.49 -9.73
C THR A 137 7.58 -16.32 -8.77
N VAL A 138 8.13 -16.56 -7.57
CA VAL A 138 8.63 -15.47 -6.73
C VAL A 138 9.94 -15.01 -7.34
N LYS A 139 9.99 -13.77 -7.84
CA LYS A 139 11.21 -13.19 -8.38
C LYS A 139 12.19 -12.82 -7.27
N ASP A 140 13.45 -12.63 -7.64
CA ASP A 140 14.49 -12.12 -6.73
C ASP A 140 14.18 -10.71 -6.21
N ASP A 141 13.21 -10.00 -6.82
CA ASP A 141 12.65 -8.74 -6.31
C ASP A 141 11.44 -8.92 -5.37
N GLY A 142 11.20 -10.14 -4.87
CA GLY A 142 10.12 -10.45 -3.90
C GLY A 142 8.70 -10.40 -4.46
N THR A 143 8.52 -10.14 -5.76
CA THR A 143 7.19 -10.10 -6.39
C THR A 143 6.71 -11.49 -6.81
N VAL A 144 5.39 -11.72 -6.72
CA VAL A 144 4.73 -12.89 -7.32
C VAL A 144 4.36 -12.60 -8.78
N GLU A 145 4.95 -13.35 -9.70
CA GLU A 145 4.48 -13.49 -11.08
C GLU A 145 3.88 -14.88 -11.31
N PHE A 146 2.87 -14.95 -12.18
CA PHE A 146 2.08 -16.15 -12.47
C PHE A 146 1.60 -16.06 -13.92
N GLU A 147 1.97 -17.05 -14.74
CA GLU A 147 1.60 -17.08 -16.16
C GLU A 147 0.23 -17.74 -16.35
N ILE A 148 -0.62 -17.10 -17.14
CA ILE A 148 -1.88 -17.67 -17.62
C ILE A 148 -1.71 -17.96 -19.11
N PRO A 149 -1.97 -19.19 -19.59
CA PRO A 149 -2.03 -19.48 -21.01
C PRO A 149 -3.05 -18.58 -21.71
N GLY A 150 -2.70 -17.96 -22.84
CA GLY A 150 -3.56 -16.98 -23.53
C GLY A 150 -4.90 -17.52 -24.01
N ASP A 151 -5.08 -18.86 -24.02
CA ASP A 151 -6.27 -19.56 -24.48
C ASP A 151 -7.42 -19.59 -23.43
N VAL A 152 -7.26 -18.94 -22.28
CA VAL A 152 -8.28 -18.89 -21.22
C VAL A 152 -9.30 -17.78 -21.51
N GLU A 153 -10.29 -18.08 -22.35
CA GLU A 153 -11.46 -17.22 -22.50
C GLU A 153 -12.16 -17.01 -21.13
N PRO A 154 -12.47 -15.75 -20.75
CA PRO A 154 -13.23 -15.49 -19.54
C PRO A 154 -14.66 -15.99 -19.73
N ARG A 155 -15.02 -17.07 -19.03
CA ARG A 155 -16.40 -17.59 -19.01
C ARG A 155 -17.34 -16.61 -18.31
N VAL A 156 -17.90 -15.70 -19.10
CA VAL A 156 -19.02 -14.86 -18.70
C VAL A 156 -20.20 -15.77 -18.31
N LEU A 157 -20.55 -15.80 -17.03
CA LEU A 157 -21.81 -16.36 -16.58
C LEU A 157 -22.92 -15.38 -17.01
N GLY A 158 -23.51 -15.65 -18.17
CA GLY A 158 -24.35 -14.70 -18.88
C GLY A 158 -25.60 -14.28 -18.11
N THR A 159 -25.68 -12.99 -17.80
CA THR A 159 -26.91 -12.20 -17.81
C THR A 159 -26.87 -11.27 -19.01
N GLY A 160 -28.04 -10.95 -19.59
CA GLY A 160 -28.13 -10.36 -20.93
C GLY A 160 -27.52 -8.96 -21.05
N SER A 161 -26.76 -8.74 -22.12
CA SER A 161 -26.30 -7.42 -22.54
C SER A 161 -27.31 -6.77 -23.48
N GLU A 162 -28.10 -5.81 -22.98
CA GLU A 162 -28.64 -4.75 -23.83
C GLU A 162 -27.85 -3.45 -23.58
N SER A 163 -27.40 -2.81 -24.67
CA SER A 163 -26.54 -1.64 -24.61
C SER A 163 -27.36 -0.37 -24.38
N VAL A 164 -27.62 -0.05 -23.12
CA VAL A 164 -28.14 1.27 -22.71
C VAL A 164 -27.06 1.97 -21.89
N HIS A 165 -26.73 3.21 -22.26
CA HIS A 165 -26.07 4.15 -21.36
C HIS A 165 -27.07 4.58 -20.27
N SER A 166 -27.38 3.67 -19.35
CA SER A 166 -28.10 4.05 -18.14
C SER A 166 -27.24 5.03 -17.36
N ALA A 167 -27.88 5.99 -16.70
CA ALA A 167 -27.19 6.86 -15.77
C ALA A 167 -26.55 6.04 -14.65
N VAL A 168 -25.64 6.67 -13.90
CA VAL A 168 -25.19 6.10 -12.63
C VAL A 168 -26.43 5.92 -11.76
N GLU A 169 -26.81 4.67 -11.51
CA GLU A 169 -27.69 4.36 -10.39
C GLU A 169 -26.88 4.55 -9.12
N ASP A 170 -26.78 5.81 -8.72
CA ASP A 170 -26.55 6.19 -7.35
C ASP A 170 -27.74 5.61 -6.55
N GLU A 171 -27.58 4.36 -6.09
CA GLU A 171 -28.10 3.97 -4.78
C GLU A 171 -27.74 5.13 -3.85
N PRO A 172 -28.72 5.95 -3.41
CA PRO A 172 -28.39 7.21 -2.79
C PRO A 172 -27.46 6.97 -1.62
N LEU A 173 -26.39 7.78 -1.50
CA LEU A 173 -25.71 7.96 -0.22
C LEU A 173 -26.70 8.64 0.71
N ASP A 174 -27.59 7.80 1.25
CA ASP A 174 -28.89 8.21 1.77
C ASP A 174 -28.71 9.33 2.80
N ALA A 175 -29.68 10.25 2.78
CA ALA A 175 -29.80 11.30 3.75
C ALA A 175 -30.25 10.77 5.14
N THR A 176 -29.97 9.48 5.41
CA THR A 176 -29.87 8.96 6.77
C THR A 176 -28.87 9.83 7.52
N GLU A 177 -29.44 10.67 8.38
CA GLU A 177 -28.76 11.25 9.53
C GLU A 177 -27.89 10.18 10.18
N LEU A 178 -26.66 10.53 10.57
CA LEU A 178 -25.72 9.60 11.18
C LEU A 178 -26.34 9.01 12.43
N GLN A 179 -26.83 7.76 12.30
CA GLN A 179 -27.73 7.14 13.26
C GLN A 179 -27.05 7.13 14.63
N TYR A 180 -27.73 7.68 15.65
CA TYR A 180 -27.14 7.87 16.97
C TYR A 180 -26.70 6.53 17.58
N ILE A 181 -25.38 6.32 17.58
CA ILE A 181 -24.73 5.23 18.31
C ILE A 181 -24.29 5.82 19.65
N PRO A 182 -24.70 5.25 20.80
CA PRO A 182 -24.22 5.68 22.10
C PRO A 182 -22.68 5.65 22.20
N PRO A 183 -22.06 6.52 23.01
CA PRO A 183 -20.63 6.47 23.30
C PRO A 183 -20.10 5.06 23.61
N ILE A 184 -19.12 4.62 22.82
CA ILE A 184 -18.41 3.33 22.93
C ILE A 184 -16.90 3.54 22.88
N GLN A 185 -16.15 2.53 23.31
CA GLN A 185 -14.68 2.50 23.21
C GLN A 185 -14.24 1.81 21.92
N ILE A 186 -13.60 2.55 21.02
CA ILE A 186 -13.12 2.06 19.72
C ILE A 186 -11.60 1.99 19.75
N VAL A 187 -11.05 0.83 19.42
CA VAL A 187 -9.60 0.67 19.22
C VAL A 187 -9.30 0.53 17.73
N MET A 188 -8.33 1.31 17.24
CA MET A 188 -7.86 1.28 15.86
C MET A 188 -6.48 0.61 15.84
N LEU A 189 -6.37 -0.60 15.28
CA LEU A 189 -5.15 -1.41 15.23
C LEU A 189 -4.46 -1.21 13.87
N ILE A 190 -3.59 -0.20 13.77
CA ILE A 190 -3.04 0.27 12.49
C ILE A 190 -1.54 0.04 12.43
N VAL A 191 -1.11 -0.76 11.44
CA VAL A 191 0.29 -1.14 11.21
C VAL A 191 0.74 -0.63 9.84
N GLY A 192 1.89 0.04 9.77
CA GLY A 192 2.39 0.62 8.52
C GLY A 192 3.17 1.92 8.70
N THR A 193 3.20 2.71 7.64
CA THR A 193 3.92 3.98 7.53
C THR A 193 3.06 5.19 7.94
N ARG A 194 3.57 6.42 7.81
CA ARG A 194 2.76 7.64 7.99
C ARG A 194 1.53 7.66 7.07
N GLY A 195 1.65 7.14 5.85
CA GLY A 195 0.54 7.07 4.89
C GLY A 195 -0.59 6.13 5.35
N ASP A 196 -0.26 5.11 6.13
CA ASP A 196 -1.22 4.19 6.74
C ASP A 196 -1.85 4.78 8.01
N VAL A 197 -1.08 5.53 8.82
CA VAL A 197 -1.55 6.06 10.12
C VAL A 197 -2.37 7.34 9.99
N GLN A 198 -1.97 8.25 9.10
CA GLN A 198 -2.57 9.59 8.98
C GLN A 198 -4.09 9.57 8.66
N PRO A 199 -4.62 8.70 7.78
CA PRO A 199 -6.06 8.58 7.56
C PRO A 199 -6.85 8.24 8.83
N PHE A 200 -6.31 7.36 9.68
CA PHE A 200 -7.00 6.94 10.92
C PHE A 200 -6.93 7.99 12.02
N ILE A 201 -6.00 8.94 11.96
CA ILE A 201 -6.06 10.13 12.81
C ILE A 201 -7.30 10.98 12.46
N ALA A 202 -7.57 11.19 11.16
CA ALA A 202 -8.78 11.90 10.73
C ALA A 202 -10.06 11.16 11.11
N ILE A 203 -10.15 9.86 10.80
CA ILE A 203 -11.30 9.01 11.17
C ILE A 203 -11.49 8.99 12.70
N GLY A 204 -10.41 8.90 13.46
CA GLY A 204 -10.44 8.90 14.92
C GLY A 204 -11.01 10.18 15.49
N LYS A 205 -10.55 11.35 15.02
CA LYS A 205 -11.11 12.65 15.42
C LYS A 205 -12.59 12.74 15.09
N ARG A 206 -12.98 12.31 13.87
CA ARG A 206 -14.39 12.29 13.46
C ARG A 206 -15.26 11.40 14.33
N LEU A 207 -14.74 10.26 14.81
CA LEU A 207 -15.42 9.39 15.78
C LEU A 207 -15.52 10.03 17.18
N GLN A 208 -14.56 10.87 17.58
CA GLN A 208 -14.65 11.66 18.83
C GLN A 208 -15.76 12.73 18.75
N ASP A 209 -16.04 13.31 17.57
CA ASP A 209 -17.17 14.24 17.37
C ASP A 209 -18.52 13.57 17.69
N PHE A 210 -18.65 12.25 17.47
CA PHE A 210 -19.82 11.44 17.85
C PHE A 210 -19.76 10.95 19.31
N GLY A 211 -18.86 11.50 20.12
CA GLY A 211 -18.71 11.19 21.54
C GLY A 211 -18.07 9.83 21.83
N HIS A 212 -17.47 9.16 20.84
CA HIS A 212 -16.79 7.89 21.06
C HIS A 212 -15.40 8.09 21.66
N ARG A 213 -14.99 7.16 22.54
CA ARG A 213 -13.64 7.16 23.12
C ARG A 213 -12.72 6.36 22.21
N VAL A 214 -11.84 7.04 21.49
CA VAL A 214 -11.00 6.44 20.43
C VAL A 214 -9.55 6.29 20.88
N ARG A 215 -9.02 5.08 20.70
CA ARG A 215 -7.61 4.75 20.92
C ARG A 215 -6.97 4.23 19.64
N LEU A 216 -5.98 4.96 19.12
CA LEU A 216 -5.17 4.57 17.97
C LEU A 216 -3.92 3.82 18.44
N ALA A 217 -3.91 2.52 18.22
CA ALA A 217 -2.78 1.66 18.48
C ALA A 217 -1.93 1.50 17.22
N THR A 218 -0.68 1.95 17.26
CA THR A 218 0.27 1.88 16.15
C THR A 218 1.72 1.91 16.65
N HIS A 219 2.70 2.00 15.76
CA HIS A 219 4.12 1.98 16.10
C HIS A 219 4.54 3.16 16.99
N ALA A 220 5.50 2.92 17.90
CA ALA A 220 5.91 3.87 18.94
C ALA A 220 6.39 5.25 18.42
N ASN A 221 6.99 5.30 17.23
CA ASN A 221 7.45 6.52 16.58
C ASN A 221 6.32 7.48 16.15
N PHE A 222 5.06 7.03 16.14
CA PHE A 222 3.90 7.87 15.84
C PHE A 222 3.18 8.38 17.09
N LYS A 223 3.64 8.05 18.31
CA LYS A 223 3.02 8.46 19.59
C LYS A 223 2.67 9.95 19.60
N GLU A 224 3.64 10.80 19.28
CA GLU A 224 3.44 12.25 19.32
C GLU A 224 2.43 12.75 18.29
N PHE A 225 2.44 12.19 17.08
CA PHE A 225 1.50 12.56 16.01
C PHE A 225 0.05 12.17 16.37
N VAL A 226 -0.14 11.08 17.14
CA VAL A 226 -1.46 10.66 17.65
C VAL A 226 -1.91 11.52 18.83
N LEU A 227 -1.02 11.82 19.78
CA LEU A 227 -1.34 12.61 20.97
C LEU A 227 -1.60 14.08 20.65
N THR A 228 -0.75 14.72 19.84
CA THR A 228 -0.93 16.09 19.33
C THR A 228 -2.25 16.23 18.54
N ALA A 229 -2.76 15.16 17.94
CA ALA A 229 -4.05 15.15 17.25
C ALA A 229 -5.29 14.99 18.16
N GLY A 230 -5.10 14.73 19.46
CA GLY A 230 -6.16 14.60 20.47
C GLY A 230 -6.68 13.18 20.72
N LEU A 231 -5.98 12.14 20.23
CA LEU A 231 -6.38 10.73 20.34
C LEU A 231 -5.61 10.00 21.44
N GLU A 232 -6.21 8.97 22.07
CA GLU A 232 -5.43 8.06 22.90
C GLU A 232 -4.46 7.23 22.04
N PHE A 233 -3.23 7.08 22.51
CA PHE A 233 -2.20 6.28 21.85
C PHE A 233 -1.99 4.93 22.57
N TYR A 234 -1.60 3.89 21.83
CA TYR A 234 -1.03 2.68 22.45
C TYR A 234 0.04 2.05 21.55
N PRO A 235 1.23 1.69 22.05
CA PRO A 235 2.29 1.15 21.21
C PRO A 235 2.00 -0.30 20.80
N LEU A 236 1.95 -0.55 19.50
CA LEU A 236 2.12 -1.86 18.89
C LEU A 236 3.61 -2.21 18.75
N GLY A 237 3.90 -3.51 18.56
CA GLY A 237 5.24 -4.00 18.23
C GLY A 237 5.65 -3.75 16.79
N GLY A 238 6.93 -3.99 16.50
CA GLY A 238 7.56 -3.77 15.19
C GLY A 238 7.96 -2.31 14.93
N ASP A 239 9.00 -2.13 14.11
CA ASP A 239 9.53 -0.83 13.66
C ASP A 239 9.17 -0.58 12.18
N PRO A 240 8.43 0.50 11.85
CA PRO A 240 8.03 0.79 10.48
C PRO A 240 9.21 1.16 9.57
N LYS A 241 10.37 1.56 10.10
CA LYS A 241 11.59 1.73 9.29
C LYS A 241 12.12 0.38 8.79
N ILE A 242 12.13 -0.64 9.65
CA ILE A 242 12.54 -2.00 9.27
C ILE A 242 11.54 -2.59 8.28
N LEU A 243 10.24 -2.41 8.51
CA LEU A 243 9.19 -2.85 7.59
C LEU A 243 9.26 -2.14 6.22
N ALA A 244 9.43 -0.82 6.19
CA ALA A 244 9.56 -0.06 4.95
C ALA A 244 10.85 -0.40 4.19
N GLY A 245 12.00 -0.46 4.87
CA GLY A 245 13.27 -0.86 4.27
C GLY A 245 13.23 -2.28 3.68
N TYR A 246 12.56 -3.21 4.37
CA TYR A 246 12.28 -4.55 3.85
C TYR A 246 11.42 -4.50 2.58
N MET A 247 10.28 -3.78 2.59
CA MET A 247 9.38 -3.72 1.42
C MET A 247 10.02 -3.04 0.20
N VAL A 248 10.90 -2.05 0.41
CA VAL A 248 11.68 -1.42 -0.67
C VAL A 248 12.67 -2.43 -1.26
N LYS A 249 13.45 -3.10 -0.42
CA LYS A 249 14.49 -4.04 -0.86
C LYS A 249 13.91 -5.28 -1.56
N ASN A 250 12.78 -5.77 -1.06
CA ASN A 250 12.12 -7.00 -1.51
C ASN A 250 10.86 -6.69 -2.37
N LYS A 251 10.79 -5.51 -2.98
CA LYS A 251 9.69 -4.85 -3.77
C LYS A 251 8.24 -5.28 -3.49
N GLY A 252 7.93 -5.67 -2.26
CA GLY A 252 6.78 -6.49 -1.93
C GLY A 252 6.92 -7.12 -0.53
N PHE A 253 6.24 -8.25 -0.30
CA PHE A 253 6.16 -8.89 1.03
C PHE A 253 7.01 -10.17 1.17
N LEU A 254 7.42 -10.80 0.07
CA LEU A 254 8.16 -12.06 0.09
C LEU A 254 9.67 -11.81 0.10
N PRO A 255 10.48 -12.66 0.76
CA PRO A 255 11.92 -12.41 0.88
C PRO A 255 12.67 -12.71 -0.42
N SER A 256 13.41 -11.73 -0.90
CA SER A 256 14.46 -11.84 -1.91
C SER A 256 15.63 -12.74 -1.46
N GLY A 257 15.81 -12.92 -0.14
CA GLY A 257 16.91 -13.71 0.41
C GLY A 257 16.58 -14.42 1.73
N PRO A 258 17.11 -15.63 1.98
CA PRO A 258 16.82 -16.41 3.18
C PRO A 258 17.35 -15.79 4.48
N SER A 259 18.34 -14.88 4.38
CA SER A 259 18.96 -14.18 5.51
C SER A 259 18.05 -13.13 6.18
N GLU A 260 17.03 -12.63 5.49
CA GLU A 260 16.13 -11.59 6.01
C GLU A 260 14.90 -12.17 6.74
N ILE A 261 14.61 -13.45 6.48
CA ILE A 261 13.48 -14.19 7.06
C ILE A 261 13.45 -14.10 8.61
N PRO A 262 14.56 -14.27 9.36
CA PRO A 262 14.53 -14.17 10.81
C PRO A 262 14.07 -12.79 11.31
N THR A 263 14.60 -11.72 10.70
CA THR A 263 14.28 -10.33 11.06
C THR A 263 12.83 -9.99 10.71
N GLN A 264 12.39 -10.29 9.48
CA GLN A 264 11.00 -10.05 9.07
C GLN A 264 10.00 -10.80 9.97
N ARG A 265 10.30 -12.08 10.29
CA ARG A 265 9.47 -12.88 11.20
C ARG A 265 9.46 -12.34 12.62
N ALA A 266 10.57 -11.79 13.13
CA ALA A 266 10.59 -11.13 14.43
C ALA A 266 9.65 -9.91 14.44
N GLN A 267 9.74 -9.03 13.44
CA GLN A 267 8.85 -7.85 13.33
C GLN A 267 7.37 -8.25 13.27
N LEU A 268 7.01 -9.21 12.40
CA LEU A 268 5.65 -9.74 12.27
C LEU A 268 5.16 -10.39 13.57
N LYS A 269 6.03 -11.12 14.28
CA LYS A 269 5.71 -11.73 15.57
C LYS A 269 5.40 -10.64 16.61
N ASP A 270 6.22 -9.61 16.72
CA ASP A 270 6.04 -8.57 17.73
C ASP A 270 4.77 -7.74 17.47
N ILE A 271 4.45 -7.46 16.19
CA ILE A 271 3.15 -6.91 15.76
C ILE A 271 2.02 -7.83 16.27
N ILE A 272 1.96 -9.07 15.79
CA ILE A 272 0.85 -10.01 16.06
C ILE A 272 0.69 -10.30 17.57
N TYR A 273 1.79 -10.35 18.32
CA TYR A 273 1.76 -10.55 19.78
C TYR A 273 1.29 -9.32 20.55
N SER A 274 1.42 -8.10 20.01
CA SER A 274 1.04 -6.85 20.70
C SER A 274 -0.46 -6.53 20.64
N LEU A 275 -1.17 -6.94 19.58
CA LEU A 275 -2.55 -6.50 19.26
C LEU A 275 -3.60 -6.67 20.37
N LEU A 276 -3.47 -7.68 21.24
CA LEU A 276 -4.45 -7.94 22.30
C LEU A 276 -4.39 -6.88 23.43
N SER A 277 -3.21 -6.31 23.69
CA SER A 277 -2.97 -5.36 24.77
C SER A 277 -3.77 -4.06 24.66
N PRO A 278 -3.69 -3.27 23.55
CA PRO A 278 -4.41 -2.00 23.43
C PRO A 278 -5.93 -2.12 23.61
N CYS A 279 -6.49 -3.29 23.31
CA CYS A 279 -7.93 -3.55 23.36
C CYS A 279 -8.50 -3.70 24.79
N LYS A 280 -7.66 -3.88 25.82
CA LYS A 280 -8.11 -4.26 27.18
C LYS A 280 -7.24 -3.75 28.34
N GLU A 281 -6.00 -3.34 28.06
CA GLU A 281 -5.08 -2.87 29.09
C GLU A 281 -5.29 -1.36 29.30
N PRO A 282 -5.14 -0.85 30.55
CA PRO A 282 -5.18 0.59 30.80
C PRO A 282 -4.20 1.35 29.91
N ASP A 283 -4.43 2.64 29.74
CA ASP A 283 -3.41 3.51 29.14
C ASP A 283 -2.06 3.40 29.90
N LYS A 284 -0.94 3.42 29.16
CA LYS A 284 0.39 3.14 29.73
C LYS A 284 0.97 4.29 30.54
N ASP A 285 0.64 5.53 30.20
CA ASP A 285 1.22 6.71 30.83
C ASP A 285 0.33 7.23 31.97
N THR A 286 -0.99 7.18 31.79
CA THR A 286 -2.00 7.72 32.72
C THR A 286 -2.67 6.65 33.60
N GLY A 287 -2.53 5.37 33.26
CA GLY A 287 -3.18 4.27 33.98
C GLY A 287 -4.71 4.21 33.83
N VAL A 288 -5.33 5.04 32.99
CA VAL A 288 -6.79 5.08 32.81
C VAL A 288 -7.28 3.77 32.18
N PRO A 289 -8.20 3.02 32.82
CA PRO A 289 -8.72 1.77 32.28
C PRO A 289 -9.33 1.93 30.89
N PHE A 290 -9.16 0.94 30.02
CA PHE A 290 -9.75 0.92 28.68
C PHE A 290 -10.21 -0.48 28.33
N LYS A 291 -11.33 -0.58 27.61
CA LYS A 291 -11.90 -1.85 27.14
C LYS A 291 -12.60 -1.61 25.82
N ALA A 292 -12.08 -2.15 24.73
CA ALA A 292 -12.69 -2.00 23.41
C ALA A 292 -14.08 -2.67 23.35
N ASP A 293 -15.05 -1.94 22.81
CA ASP A 293 -16.37 -2.42 22.43
C ASP A 293 -16.42 -2.72 20.91
N ALA A 294 -15.49 -2.17 20.12
CA ALA A 294 -15.33 -2.43 18.69
C ALA A 294 -13.86 -2.22 18.22
N ILE A 295 -13.49 -2.87 17.11
CA ILE A 295 -12.17 -2.75 16.46
C ILE A 295 -12.30 -2.14 15.06
N ILE A 296 -11.41 -1.20 14.75
CA ILE A 296 -11.04 -0.84 13.37
C ILE A 296 -9.60 -1.37 13.14
N ALA A 297 -9.27 -1.89 11.97
CA ALA A 297 -7.91 -2.39 11.68
C ALA A 297 -7.56 -2.26 10.19
N ASN A 298 -6.27 -2.37 9.85
CA ASN A 298 -5.81 -2.59 8.48
C ASN A 298 -5.17 -3.99 8.32
N PRO A 299 -5.17 -4.60 7.13
CA PRO A 299 -4.66 -5.97 6.92
C PRO A 299 -3.21 -6.23 7.37
N PRO A 300 -2.25 -5.28 7.24
CA PRO A 300 -0.88 -5.46 7.75
C PRO A 300 -0.73 -5.76 9.25
N ALA A 301 -1.79 -5.63 10.06
CA ALA A 301 -1.77 -6.07 11.45
C ALA A 301 -1.87 -7.61 11.59
N TYR A 302 -2.42 -8.33 10.60
CA TYR A 302 -2.54 -9.79 10.46
C TYR A 302 -3.28 -10.60 11.57
N GLY A 303 -3.21 -10.22 12.84
CA GLY A 303 -3.86 -10.95 13.96
C GLY A 303 -5.17 -10.35 14.45
N HIS A 304 -5.60 -9.22 13.89
CA HIS A 304 -6.73 -8.40 14.35
C HIS A 304 -8.07 -9.16 14.35
N THR A 305 -8.32 -9.99 13.34
CA THR A 305 -9.53 -10.83 13.25
C THR A 305 -9.66 -11.80 14.42
N HIS A 306 -8.54 -12.40 14.86
CA HIS A 306 -8.51 -13.34 15.97
C HIS A 306 -8.60 -12.65 17.34
N VAL A 307 -8.12 -11.40 17.45
CA VAL A 307 -8.34 -10.56 18.64
C VAL A 307 -9.84 -10.22 18.76
N ALA A 308 -10.50 -9.86 17.66
CA ALA A 308 -11.94 -9.65 17.62
C ALA A 308 -12.73 -10.91 18.01
N GLU A 309 -12.37 -12.08 17.46
CA GLU A 309 -12.95 -13.40 17.80
C GLU A 309 -12.82 -13.72 19.30
N ALA A 310 -11.65 -13.47 19.90
CA ALA A 310 -11.40 -13.74 21.32
C ALA A 310 -12.18 -12.82 22.26
N LEU A 311 -12.28 -11.54 21.91
CA LEU A 311 -12.99 -10.52 22.68
C LEU A 311 -14.51 -10.52 22.42
N LYS A 312 -14.96 -11.17 21.33
CA LYS A 312 -16.35 -11.21 20.84
C LYS A 312 -16.93 -9.83 20.53
N ILE A 313 -16.11 -8.95 19.97
CA ILE A 313 -16.48 -7.59 19.56
C ILE A 313 -16.43 -7.46 18.02
N PRO A 314 -17.24 -6.57 17.42
CA PRO A 314 -17.19 -6.31 15.98
C PRO A 314 -15.83 -5.78 15.53
N ILE A 315 -15.50 -6.06 14.26
CA ILE A 315 -14.33 -5.53 13.57
C ILE A 315 -14.70 -5.06 12.17
N HIS A 316 -14.15 -3.92 11.76
CA HIS A 316 -14.22 -3.40 10.39
C HIS A 316 -12.80 -3.16 9.88
N ILE A 317 -12.49 -3.68 8.70
CA ILE A 317 -11.20 -3.47 8.04
C ILE A 317 -11.27 -2.22 7.18
N PHE A 318 -10.38 -1.26 7.38
CA PHE A 318 -10.21 -0.13 6.48
C PHE A 318 -8.82 -0.17 5.86
N PHE A 319 -8.70 0.14 4.57
CA PHE A 319 -7.39 0.17 3.93
C PHE A 319 -7.30 1.11 2.72
N THR A 320 -6.07 1.49 2.41
CA THR A 320 -5.69 2.33 1.28
C THR A 320 -5.66 1.56 -0.04
N MET A 321 -5.15 0.32 -0.07
CA MET A 321 -5.08 -0.49 -1.29
C MET A 321 -6.10 -1.65 -1.28
N PRO A 322 -6.56 -2.14 -2.46
CA PRO A 322 -7.49 -3.26 -2.50
C PRO A 322 -6.90 -4.55 -1.92
N TRP A 323 -7.73 -5.29 -1.20
CA TRP A 323 -7.38 -6.52 -0.48
C TRP A 323 -8.47 -7.61 -0.60
N THR A 324 -9.70 -7.25 -0.99
CA THR A 324 -10.81 -8.19 -1.22
C THR A 324 -10.88 -8.64 -2.68
N PRO A 325 -10.99 -9.96 -2.98
CA PRO A 325 -10.99 -10.48 -4.35
C PRO A 325 -12.00 -9.80 -5.30
N THR A 326 -11.50 -9.27 -6.41
CA THR A 326 -12.27 -8.74 -7.54
C THR A 326 -11.73 -9.23 -8.87
N SER A 327 -12.56 -9.17 -9.90
CA SER A 327 -12.26 -9.45 -11.29
C SER A 327 -11.80 -8.22 -12.10
N GLU A 328 -11.82 -7.02 -11.51
CA GLU A 328 -11.52 -5.75 -12.22
C GLU A 328 -10.05 -5.30 -12.16
N PHE A 329 -9.31 -5.70 -11.13
CA PHE A 329 -7.86 -5.44 -11.00
C PHE A 329 -7.19 -6.49 -10.10
N PRO A 330 -5.91 -6.82 -10.34
CA PRO A 330 -5.18 -7.82 -9.55
C PRO A 330 -4.92 -7.33 -8.12
N HIS A 331 -4.56 -8.26 -7.24
CA HIS A 331 -4.04 -7.93 -5.91
C HIS A 331 -2.74 -7.11 -6.09
N PRO A 332 -2.59 -5.92 -5.47
CA PRO A 332 -1.48 -5.01 -5.75
C PRO A 332 -0.08 -5.63 -5.57
N LEU A 333 0.07 -6.51 -4.58
CA LEU A 333 1.29 -7.30 -4.33
C LEU A 333 1.55 -8.45 -5.35
N SER A 334 0.99 -8.37 -6.56
CA SER A 334 1.17 -9.37 -7.64
C SER A 334 1.23 -8.71 -9.01
N ARG A 335 2.01 -9.27 -9.95
CA ARG A 335 2.16 -8.73 -11.32
C ARG A 335 1.35 -9.52 -12.36
N VAL A 336 0.10 -9.85 -12.04
CA VAL A 336 -0.82 -10.54 -12.97
C VAL A 336 -1.39 -9.53 -13.97
N LYS A 337 -0.94 -9.59 -15.23
CA LYS A 337 -1.37 -8.68 -16.31
C LYS A 337 -2.66 -9.09 -17.04
N GLN A 338 -3.13 -10.33 -16.86
CA GLN A 338 -4.30 -10.86 -17.57
C GLN A 338 -5.55 -10.86 -16.68
N PRO A 339 -6.70 -10.27 -17.10
CA PRO A 339 -7.92 -10.19 -16.30
C PRO A 339 -8.43 -11.51 -15.74
N ALA A 340 -8.27 -12.61 -16.49
CA ALA A 340 -8.66 -13.96 -16.06
C ALA A 340 -8.00 -14.42 -14.74
N GLY A 341 -6.87 -13.80 -14.34
CA GLY A 341 -6.17 -14.10 -13.09
C GLY A 341 -6.34 -13.06 -11.99
N TYR A 342 -7.01 -11.93 -12.24
CA TYR A 342 -7.13 -10.86 -11.24
C TYR A 342 -7.75 -11.37 -9.94
N ARG A 343 -8.89 -12.07 -10.02
CA ARG A 343 -9.56 -12.64 -8.85
C ARG A 343 -8.77 -13.77 -8.16
N LEU A 344 -8.00 -14.54 -8.94
CA LEU A 344 -7.14 -15.63 -8.43
C LEU A 344 -5.90 -15.09 -7.68
N SER A 345 -5.37 -13.94 -8.10
CA SER A 345 -4.15 -13.35 -7.52
C SER A 345 -4.28 -13.09 -6.00
N TYR A 346 -5.45 -12.61 -5.55
CA TYR A 346 -5.76 -12.45 -4.12
C TYR A 346 -5.62 -13.79 -3.38
N GLN A 347 -6.25 -14.86 -3.87
CA GLN A 347 -6.20 -16.18 -3.22
C GLN A 347 -4.77 -16.76 -3.15
N ILE A 348 -3.92 -16.44 -4.12
CA ILE A 348 -2.49 -16.81 -4.11
C ILE A 348 -1.74 -15.99 -3.05
N VAL A 349 -1.92 -14.67 -3.01
CA VAL A 349 -1.27 -13.78 -2.04
C VAL A 349 -1.71 -14.10 -0.62
N ASP A 350 -3.02 -14.20 -0.35
CA ASP A 350 -3.60 -14.60 0.94
C ASP A 350 -2.96 -15.90 1.46
N SER A 351 -2.79 -16.89 0.58
CA SER A 351 -2.25 -18.20 0.93
C SER A 351 -0.74 -18.17 1.22
N LEU A 352 0.01 -17.30 0.54
CA LEU A 352 1.44 -17.09 0.79
C LEU A 352 1.66 -16.30 2.09
N ILE A 353 0.86 -15.27 2.35
CA ILE A 353 0.82 -14.54 3.62
C ILE A 353 0.50 -15.51 4.76
N TRP A 354 -0.59 -16.28 4.64
CA TRP A 354 -1.02 -17.26 5.64
C TRP A 354 0.07 -18.30 5.93
N LEU A 355 0.72 -18.84 4.89
CA LEU A 355 1.84 -19.78 5.05
C LEU A 355 3.01 -19.15 5.85
N GLY A 356 3.25 -17.85 5.68
CA GLY A 356 4.24 -17.10 6.44
C GLY A 356 3.87 -16.86 7.91
N ILE A 357 2.60 -16.57 8.23
CA ILE A 357 2.19 -16.14 9.59
C ILE A 357 1.53 -17.21 10.45
N ARG A 358 1.09 -18.33 9.88
CA ARG A 358 0.22 -19.34 10.51
C ARG A 358 0.74 -19.89 11.84
N ASP A 359 2.04 -20.08 12.02
CA ASP A 359 2.60 -20.58 13.28
C ASP A 359 2.53 -19.52 14.39
N MET A 360 2.92 -18.29 14.08
CA MET A 360 2.87 -17.14 15.00
C MET A 360 1.43 -16.85 15.43
N ILE A 361 0.50 -16.86 14.46
CA ILE A 361 -0.94 -16.72 14.68
C ILE A 361 -1.46 -17.83 15.60
N ASN A 362 -1.16 -19.09 15.30
CA ASN A 362 -1.66 -20.21 16.10
C ASN A 362 -1.07 -20.27 17.51
N ASP A 363 0.17 -19.82 17.70
CA ASP A 363 0.78 -19.69 19.02
C ASP A 363 0.11 -18.58 19.85
N VAL A 364 -0.21 -17.42 19.25
CA VAL A 364 -1.00 -16.35 19.89
C VAL A 364 -2.41 -16.83 20.21
N ARG A 365 -3.08 -17.53 19.28
CA ARG A 365 -4.41 -18.13 19.51
C ARG A 365 -4.40 -19.06 20.73
N LYS A 366 -3.47 -20.01 20.78
CA LYS A 366 -3.34 -20.98 21.87
C LYS A 366 -2.90 -20.35 23.19
N LYS A 367 -1.83 -19.55 23.20
CA LYS A 367 -1.21 -19.03 24.43
C LYS A 367 -1.92 -17.80 24.99
N LYS A 368 -2.18 -16.77 24.16
CA LYS A 368 -2.76 -15.49 24.60
C LYS A 368 -4.28 -15.47 24.53
N LEU A 369 -4.87 -15.84 23.39
CA LEU A 369 -6.31 -15.66 23.12
C LEU A 369 -7.20 -16.80 23.66
N LYS A 370 -6.61 -17.95 24.02
CA LYS A 370 -7.29 -19.20 24.43
C LYS A 370 -8.26 -19.77 23.37
N LEU A 371 -8.03 -19.43 22.10
CA LEU A 371 -8.76 -19.93 20.95
C LEU A 371 -8.16 -21.24 20.42
N ARG A 372 -8.98 -22.04 19.74
CA ARG A 372 -8.50 -23.23 19.00
C ARG A 372 -7.61 -22.79 17.83
N PRO A 373 -6.53 -23.52 17.50
CA PRO A 373 -5.76 -23.28 16.28
C PRO A 373 -6.62 -23.33 15.01
N VAL A 374 -6.31 -22.48 14.04
CA VAL A 374 -6.91 -22.47 12.70
C VAL A 374 -6.27 -23.59 11.88
N THR A 375 -7.09 -24.41 11.24
CA THR A 375 -6.63 -25.49 10.35
C THR A 375 -6.42 -24.97 8.93
N TYR A 376 -5.61 -25.67 8.11
CA TYR A 376 -5.37 -25.27 6.71
C TYR A 376 -6.68 -25.12 5.92
N LEU A 377 -7.68 -25.96 6.21
CA LEU A 377 -9.04 -25.95 5.64
C LEU A 377 -9.87 -24.68 5.89
N SER A 378 -9.49 -23.82 6.85
CA SER A 378 -10.34 -22.72 7.33
C SER A 378 -9.67 -21.34 7.32
N GLY A 379 -8.39 -21.25 6.92
CA GLY A 379 -7.50 -20.15 7.29
C GLY A 379 -7.48 -18.88 6.44
N SER A 380 -8.43 -18.65 5.55
CA SER A 380 -8.61 -17.34 4.87
C SER A 380 -10.06 -17.14 4.43
N GLN A 381 -10.50 -17.92 3.44
CA GLN A 381 -11.78 -17.72 2.75
C GLN A 381 -13.04 -17.81 3.63
N ALA A 382 -13.00 -18.55 4.74
CA ALA A 382 -14.19 -18.88 5.54
C ALA A 382 -14.63 -17.80 6.54
N SER A 383 -13.68 -17.00 7.07
CA SER A 383 -13.96 -15.95 8.06
C SER A 383 -13.95 -14.55 7.45
N GLU A 384 -12.99 -14.25 6.57
CA GLU A 384 -12.71 -12.88 6.12
C GLU A 384 -13.74 -12.38 5.09
N SER A 385 -14.30 -13.30 4.29
CA SER A 385 -15.40 -13.05 3.35
C SER A 385 -16.69 -12.51 3.99
N ASN A 386 -16.79 -12.52 5.32
CA ASN A 386 -17.91 -11.98 6.08
C ASN A 386 -17.62 -10.71 6.87
N ILE A 387 -16.36 -10.23 6.89
CA ILE A 387 -15.96 -9.02 7.64
C ILE A 387 -16.20 -7.78 6.75
N PRO A 388 -16.79 -6.69 7.28
CA PRO A 388 -16.97 -5.46 6.51
C PRO A 388 -15.62 -4.81 6.18
N HIS A 389 -15.50 -4.27 4.96
CA HIS A 389 -14.32 -3.62 4.43
C HIS A 389 -14.66 -2.21 3.93
N GLY A 390 -13.86 -1.20 4.29
CA GLY A 390 -14.00 0.18 3.84
C GLY A 390 -12.74 0.67 3.14
N TYR A 391 -12.86 1.08 1.89
CA TYR A 391 -11.75 1.51 1.06
C TYR A 391 -11.69 3.03 0.95
N ILE A 392 -10.62 3.60 1.53
CA ILE A 392 -10.46 5.04 1.75
C ILE A 392 -9.83 5.74 0.53
N TRP A 393 -10.45 5.55 -0.63
CA TRP A 393 -10.11 6.21 -1.89
C TRP A 393 -11.33 6.80 -2.59
N SER A 394 -11.07 7.73 -3.51
CA SER A 394 -12.10 8.36 -4.35
C SER A 394 -12.80 7.35 -5.28
N PRO A 395 -14.12 7.19 -5.22
CA PRO A 395 -14.87 6.42 -6.22
C PRO A 395 -14.77 7.02 -7.63
N HIS A 396 -14.44 8.31 -7.76
CA HIS A 396 -14.20 8.96 -9.05
C HIS A 396 -12.82 8.65 -9.66
N LEU A 397 -11.85 8.19 -8.86
CA LEU A 397 -10.58 7.64 -9.33
C LEU A 397 -10.65 6.11 -9.52
N VAL A 398 -11.17 5.38 -8.54
CA VAL A 398 -11.35 3.93 -8.58
C VAL A 398 -12.79 3.59 -8.14
N PRO A 399 -13.71 3.44 -9.10
CA PRO A 399 -15.09 3.03 -8.82
C PRO A 399 -15.14 1.73 -8.02
N LYS A 400 -16.22 1.53 -7.26
CA LYS A 400 -16.47 0.25 -6.60
C LYS A 400 -16.70 -0.86 -7.66
N PRO A 401 -15.91 -1.95 -7.64
CA PRO A 401 -16.12 -3.08 -8.53
C PRO A 401 -17.51 -3.71 -8.44
N LYS A 402 -18.03 -4.13 -9.59
CA LYS A 402 -19.37 -4.73 -9.72
C LYS A 402 -19.48 -6.11 -9.06
N ASP A 403 -18.36 -6.79 -8.80
CA ASP A 403 -18.31 -8.07 -8.06
C ASP A 403 -18.09 -7.91 -6.54
N TRP A 404 -18.15 -6.68 -6.00
CA TRP A 404 -18.12 -6.41 -4.56
C TRP A 404 -19.52 -6.21 -3.95
N GLY A 405 -19.87 -7.10 -3.01
CA GLY A 405 -21.16 -7.07 -2.31
C GLY A 405 -21.37 -5.89 -1.34
N PRO A 406 -22.49 -5.89 -0.58
CA PRO A 406 -22.89 -4.77 0.29
C PRO A 406 -22.04 -4.59 1.55
N LYS A 407 -21.12 -5.54 1.83
CA LYS A 407 -20.15 -5.48 2.94
C LYS A 407 -18.85 -4.74 2.61
N ILE A 408 -18.69 -4.30 1.36
CA ILE A 408 -17.51 -3.59 0.90
C ILE A 408 -17.95 -2.20 0.43
N ASP A 409 -17.41 -1.16 1.04
CA ASP A 409 -17.71 0.24 0.75
C ASP A 409 -16.45 0.93 0.20
N VAL A 410 -16.61 1.79 -0.81
CA VAL A 410 -15.59 2.75 -1.24
C VAL A 410 -16.08 4.11 -0.73
N VAL A 411 -15.31 4.75 0.15
CA VAL A 411 -15.84 5.83 1.00
C VAL A 411 -15.34 7.24 0.66
N GLY A 412 -14.36 7.38 -0.23
CA GLY A 412 -13.64 8.63 -0.47
C GLY A 412 -12.29 8.68 0.27
N PHE A 413 -11.39 9.59 -0.16
CA PHE A 413 -10.09 9.73 0.50
C PHE A 413 -10.21 10.41 1.88
N CYS A 414 -9.63 9.78 2.91
CA CYS A 414 -9.58 10.30 4.28
C CYS A 414 -8.41 11.28 4.46
N PHE A 415 -8.65 12.57 4.19
CA PHE A 415 -7.67 13.63 4.39
C PHE A 415 -7.57 14.08 5.87
N LEU A 416 -6.43 14.69 6.21
CA LEU A 416 -6.19 15.38 7.48
C LEU A 416 -5.55 16.72 7.13
N ASP A 417 -6.15 17.83 7.58
CA ASP A 417 -5.68 19.18 7.24
C ASP A 417 -4.42 19.53 8.04
N LEU A 418 -3.25 19.26 7.44
CA LEU A 418 -1.93 19.52 8.00
C LEU A 418 -1.43 20.94 7.68
N ALA A 419 -2.03 21.60 6.70
CA ALA A 419 -1.82 23.02 6.41
C ALA A 419 -2.41 23.94 7.50
N SER A 420 -3.30 23.43 8.36
CA SER A 420 -3.94 24.23 9.41
C SER A 420 -2.93 24.61 10.50
N GLY A 421 -2.56 25.89 10.54
CA GLY A 421 -1.48 26.39 11.41
C GLY A 421 -0.06 26.18 10.86
N TYR A 422 0.10 25.78 9.60
CA TYR A 422 1.41 25.71 8.95
C TYR A 422 1.83 27.08 8.40
N GLU A 423 2.94 27.61 8.93
CA GLU A 423 3.59 28.81 8.38
C GLU A 423 4.72 28.39 7.42
N PRO A 424 4.59 28.63 6.09
CA PRO A 424 5.63 28.29 5.12
C PRO A 424 6.85 29.23 5.25
N PRO A 425 8.09 28.73 5.18
CA PRO A 425 9.29 29.56 5.24
C PRO A 425 9.29 30.67 4.19
N GLU A 426 9.66 31.90 4.58
CA GLU A 426 9.56 33.06 3.68
C GLU A 426 10.37 32.88 2.38
N VAL A 427 11.53 32.22 2.47
CA VAL A 427 12.39 31.89 1.32
C VAL A 427 11.66 31.02 0.29
N LEU A 428 10.89 30.02 0.74
CA LEU A 428 10.06 29.18 -0.13
C LEU A 428 8.92 30.00 -0.76
N VAL A 429 8.25 30.85 0.02
CA VAL A 429 7.16 31.71 -0.45
C VAL A 429 7.65 32.72 -1.50
N ASN A 430 8.82 33.32 -1.28
CA ASN A 430 9.40 34.31 -2.19
C ASN A 430 9.94 33.63 -3.47
N TRP A 431 10.57 32.45 -3.36
CA TRP A 431 10.96 31.68 -4.54
C TRP A 431 9.74 31.23 -5.36
N LEU A 432 8.67 30.75 -4.71
CA LEU A 432 7.41 30.41 -5.39
C LEU A 432 6.84 31.59 -6.18
N LYS A 433 6.76 32.78 -5.57
CA LYS A 433 6.28 34.02 -6.21
C LYS A 433 7.14 34.49 -7.40
N ALA A 434 8.42 34.13 -7.45
CA ALA A 434 9.37 34.64 -8.45
C ALA A 434 9.22 34.07 -9.88
N GLY A 435 8.14 33.35 -10.20
CA GLY A 435 7.96 32.78 -11.55
C GLY A 435 6.76 31.83 -11.68
N PRO A 436 6.69 31.01 -12.74
CA PRO A 436 5.58 30.08 -12.97
C PRO A 436 5.54 28.96 -11.92
N LYS A 437 4.36 28.37 -11.70
CA LYS A 437 4.16 27.27 -10.73
C LYS A 437 5.13 26.10 -11.04
N PRO A 438 5.89 25.61 -10.05
CA PRO A 438 6.88 24.56 -10.27
C PRO A 438 6.24 23.16 -10.37
N ILE A 439 7.03 22.20 -10.86
CA ILE A 439 6.75 20.77 -10.71
C ILE A 439 7.34 20.30 -9.38
N TYR A 440 6.58 19.56 -8.58
CA TYR A 440 7.12 18.89 -7.39
C TYR A 440 7.68 17.52 -7.75
N ILE A 441 8.86 17.16 -7.22
CA ILE A 441 9.44 15.83 -7.32
C ILE A 441 9.80 15.33 -5.91
N GLY A 442 9.26 14.17 -5.50
CA GLY A 442 9.56 13.61 -4.19
C GLY A 442 9.14 12.15 -4.01
N PHE A 443 10.12 11.28 -3.74
CA PHE A 443 9.90 9.85 -3.48
C PHE A 443 9.72 9.50 -1.99
N GLY A 444 9.62 10.51 -1.12
CA GLY A 444 9.29 10.35 0.29
C GLY A 444 10.44 9.79 1.13
N SER A 445 10.14 8.88 2.07
CA SER A 445 11.13 8.26 2.97
C SER A 445 11.73 6.95 2.43
N LEU A 446 11.72 6.77 1.10
CA LEU A 446 12.25 5.57 0.46
C LEU A 446 13.76 5.74 0.15
N PRO A 447 14.62 4.76 0.47
CA PRO A 447 16.02 4.80 0.07
C PRO A 447 16.13 4.60 -1.45
N VAL A 448 16.86 5.50 -2.10
CA VAL A 448 17.20 5.45 -3.53
C VAL A 448 18.59 4.83 -3.68
N GLN A 449 18.84 4.01 -4.70
CA GLN A 449 20.14 3.33 -4.88
C GLN A 449 21.23 4.26 -5.44
N GLU A 450 20.88 5.18 -6.33
CA GLU A 450 21.79 6.15 -6.95
C GLU A 450 21.19 7.58 -6.86
N PRO A 451 21.13 8.19 -5.65
CA PRO A 451 20.38 9.43 -5.42
C PRO A 451 20.96 10.65 -6.14
N GLU A 452 22.28 10.73 -6.33
CA GLU A 452 22.94 11.80 -7.10
C GLU A 452 22.54 11.73 -8.57
N LYS A 453 22.67 10.56 -9.19
CA LYS A 453 22.30 10.29 -10.59
C LYS A 453 20.80 10.53 -10.84
N MET A 454 19.95 10.14 -9.90
CA MET A 454 18.51 10.44 -9.95
C MET A 454 18.26 11.95 -9.84
N THR A 455 18.96 12.66 -8.96
CA THR A 455 18.89 14.13 -8.83
C THR A 455 19.35 14.83 -10.10
N GLU A 456 20.50 14.44 -10.69
CA GLU A 456 20.98 14.93 -11.98
C GLU A 456 19.95 14.74 -13.09
N THR A 457 19.30 13.57 -13.14
CA THR A 457 18.27 13.23 -14.13
C THR A 457 17.06 14.15 -13.99
N ILE A 458 16.64 14.45 -12.76
CA ILE A 458 15.54 15.39 -12.47
C ILE A 458 15.91 16.82 -12.89
N VAL A 459 17.10 17.31 -12.53
CA VAL A 459 17.55 18.67 -12.87
C VAL A 459 17.67 18.84 -14.39
N LYS A 460 18.26 17.88 -15.10
CA LYS A 460 18.37 17.90 -16.57
C LYS A 460 17.00 17.82 -17.25
N ALA A 461 16.05 17.06 -16.71
CA ALA A 461 14.70 16.99 -17.26
C ALA A 461 13.94 18.32 -17.11
N LEU A 462 14.07 18.98 -15.95
CA LEU A 462 13.51 20.32 -15.69
C LEU A 462 14.13 21.37 -16.64
N GLU A 463 15.45 21.33 -16.82
CA GLU A 463 16.19 22.22 -17.73
C GLU A 463 15.73 22.05 -19.19
N ILE A 464 15.69 20.81 -19.70
CA ILE A 464 15.23 20.48 -21.06
C ILE A 464 13.77 20.88 -21.31
N THR A 465 12.92 20.86 -20.28
CA THR A 465 11.51 21.23 -20.37
C THR A 465 11.23 22.69 -20.00
N GLY A 466 12.25 23.47 -19.63
CA GLY A 466 12.12 24.87 -19.23
C GLY A 466 11.32 25.09 -17.94
N GLN A 467 11.25 24.08 -17.07
CA GLN A 467 10.38 24.08 -15.88
C GLN A 467 11.14 24.41 -14.60
N ARG A 468 10.47 25.12 -13.68
CA ARG A 468 10.94 25.22 -12.29
C ARG A 468 10.55 23.97 -11.53
N GLY A 469 11.42 23.50 -10.63
CA GLY A 469 11.21 22.29 -9.85
C GLY A 469 11.37 22.49 -8.34
N ILE A 470 10.60 21.75 -7.56
CA ILE A 470 10.83 21.56 -6.12
C ILE A 470 11.27 20.10 -5.93
N ILE A 471 12.48 19.88 -5.42
CA ILE A 471 12.99 18.54 -5.09
C ILE A 471 12.89 18.36 -3.58
N ASN A 472 12.05 17.43 -3.12
CA ASN A 472 12.01 17.03 -1.72
C ASN A 472 13.16 16.05 -1.44
N LYS A 473 14.10 16.44 -0.56
CA LYS A 473 15.29 15.63 -0.20
C LYS A 473 14.89 14.28 0.40
N GLY A 474 13.79 14.28 1.16
CA GLY A 474 13.22 13.11 1.82
C GLY A 474 14.18 12.41 2.79
N TRP A 475 14.02 11.09 2.94
CA TRP A 475 14.99 10.21 3.59
C TRP A 475 15.88 9.48 2.57
N GLY A 476 15.66 9.73 1.27
CA GLY A 476 16.36 9.08 0.16
C GLY A 476 17.63 9.79 -0.33
N GLY A 477 18.01 10.93 0.26
CA GLY A 477 19.24 11.65 -0.10
C GLY A 477 19.18 12.46 -1.39
N LEU A 478 17.98 12.78 -1.90
CA LEU A 478 17.83 13.57 -3.11
C LEU A 478 18.26 15.03 -2.90
N GLY A 479 18.60 15.72 -3.99
CA GLY A 479 18.89 17.15 -3.98
C GLY A 479 20.35 17.52 -3.76
N ASN A 480 21.23 16.55 -3.53
CA ASN A 480 22.68 16.77 -3.59
C ASN A 480 23.09 17.10 -5.04
N VAL A 481 23.32 18.38 -5.32
CA VAL A 481 23.81 18.90 -6.61
C VAL A 481 25.15 19.60 -6.41
N ALA A 482 26.07 19.42 -7.35
CA ALA A 482 27.39 20.06 -7.30
C ALA A 482 27.33 21.59 -7.46
N GLU A 483 26.31 22.08 -8.18
CA GLU A 483 26.00 23.51 -8.34
C GLU A 483 24.50 23.73 -8.09
N PRO A 484 24.10 24.67 -7.22
CA PRO A 484 22.73 25.16 -7.17
C PRO A 484 22.27 25.71 -8.52
N LYS A 485 20.97 25.57 -8.82
CA LYS A 485 20.33 26.12 -10.03
C LYS A 485 19.09 26.90 -9.61
N ASP A 486 18.96 28.15 -10.03
CA ASP A 486 17.89 29.05 -9.56
C ASP A 486 16.46 28.54 -9.84
N PHE A 487 16.30 27.70 -10.86
CA PHE A 487 15.04 27.04 -11.20
C PHE A 487 14.72 25.81 -10.32
N VAL A 488 15.56 25.45 -9.36
CA VAL A 488 15.39 24.30 -8.46
C VAL A 488 15.38 24.73 -7.00
N TYR A 489 14.28 24.47 -6.29
CA TYR A 489 14.21 24.61 -4.83
C TYR A 489 14.43 23.27 -4.14
N LEU A 490 15.37 23.20 -3.20
CA LEU A 490 15.58 22.02 -2.36
C LEU A 490 14.72 22.10 -1.10
N LEU A 491 13.71 21.24 -1.01
CA LEU A 491 12.71 21.23 0.06
C LEU A 491 13.00 20.13 1.08
N ASP A 492 12.80 20.45 2.36
CA ASP A 492 12.69 19.48 3.44
C ASP A 492 11.22 19.04 3.60
N ASN A 493 10.67 19.01 4.81
CA ASN A 493 9.27 18.63 5.04
C ASN A 493 8.32 19.83 4.87
N CYS A 494 7.23 19.65 4.10
CA CYS A 494 6.14 20.60 3.93
C CYS A 494 4.80 19.85 3.78
N PRO A 495 3.67 20.33 4.33
CA PRO A 495 2.36 19.73 4.12
C PRO A 495 1.96 19.73 2.63
N HIS A 496 1.68 18.56 2.06
CA HIS A 496 1.33 18.41 0.64
C HIS A 496 0.00 19.10 0.26
N ASP A 497 -0.93 19.17 1.20
CA ASP A 497 -2.21 19.88 1.12
C ASP A 497 -2.05 21.41 0.99
N TRP A 498 -0.95 21.98 1.51
CA TRP A 498 -0.55 23.35 1.19
C TRP A 498 0.28 23.43 -0.09
N LEU A 499 1.30 22.56 -0.22
CA LEU A 499 2.34 22.67 -1.24
C LEU A 499 1.82 22.42 -2.65
N PHE A 500 1.03 21.36 -2.87
CA PHE A 500 0.63 20.95 -4.22
C PHE A 500 -0.33 21.96 -4.86
N LEU A 501 -1.07 22.74 -4.06
CA LEU A 501 -1.85 23.89 -4.56
C LEU A 501 -0.96 24.95 -5.24
N GLN A 502 0.32 25.01 -4.89
CA GLN A 502 1.31 25.91 -5.50
C GLN A 502 1.99 25.29 -6.75
N CYS A 503 1.81 24.00 -7.01
CA CYS A 503 2.46 23.27 -8.10
C CYS A 503 1.65 23.28 -9.41
N ALA A 504 2.33 23.07 -10.53
CA ALA A 504 1.71 22.81 -11.83
C ALA A 504 1.28 21.32 -11.93
N ALA A 505 2.23 20.43 -11.63
CA ALA A 505 2.15 18.97 -11.68
C ALA A 505 3.04 18.34 -10.59
N VAL A 506 2.91 17.03 -10.36
CA VAL A 506 3.67 16.29 -9.32
C VAL A 506 4.29 14.99 -9.86
N VAL A 507 5.50 14.67 -9.41
CA VAL A 507 6.22 13.41 -9.68
C VAL A 507 6.53 12.74 -8.34
N HIS A 508 6.02 11.53 -8.10
CA HIS A 508 6.16 10.89 -6.79
C HIS A 508 6.14 9.36 -6.84
N HIS A 509 6.58 8.75 -5.74
CA HIS A 509 6.69 7.30 -5.60
C HIS A 509 5.36 6.54 -5.76
N GLY A 510 4.22 7.17 -5.53
CA GLY A 510 2.89 6.61 -5.79
C GLY A 510 2.10 6.09 -4.58
N GLY A 511 2.61 6.23 -3.35
CA GLY A 511 1.88 5.79 -2.16
C GLY A 511 0.57 6.56 -1.98
N ALA A 512 -0.52 5.84 -1.68
CA ALA A 512 -1.92 6.29 -1.75
C ALA A 512 -2.18 7.75 -1.34
N GLY A 513 -1.72 8.16 -0.15
CA GLY A 513 -1.96 9.51 0.38
C GLY A 513 -1.25 10.64 -0.37
N THR A 514 -0.15 10.36 -1.07
CA THR A 514 0.53 11.36 -1.93
C THR A 514 -0.22 11.51 -3.24
N THR A 515 -0.64 10.40 -3.84
CA THR A 515 -1.52 10.36 -5.02
C THR A 515 -2.83 11.11 -4.75
N ALA A 516 -3.48 10.84 -3.61
CA ALA A 516 -4.70 11.52 -3.18
C ALA A 516 -4.53 13.04 -3.06
N ALA A 517 -3.41 13.50 -2.47
CA ALA A 517 -3.12 14.93 -2.32
C ALA A 517 -2.84 15.61 -3.68
N GLY A 518 -2.09 14.96 -4.57
CA GLY A 518 -1.80 15.48 -5.92
C GLY A 518 -3.08 15.66 -6.74
N LEU A 519 -3.94 14.64 -6.73
CA LEU A 519 -5.22 14.68 -7.44
C LEU A 519 -6.21 15.68 -6.83
N LYS A 520 -6.30 15.80 -5.49
CA LYS A 520 -7.11 16.84 -4.82
C LYS A 520 -6.63 18.26 -5.14
N ALA A 521 -5.32 18.45 -5.34
CA ALA A 521 -4.75 19.72 -5.80
C ALA A 521 -4.90 19.99 -7.31
N ALA A 522 -5.65 19.16 -8.03
CA ALA A 522 -5.79 19.19 -9.49
C ALA A 522 -4.44 19.11 -10.24
N CYS A 523 -3.44 18.44 -9.68
CA CYS A 523 -2.13 18.25 -10.32
C CYS A 523 -2.12 17.00 -11.20
N PRO A 524 -1.83 17.13 -12.50
CA PRO A 524 -1.29 16.03 -13.31
C PRO A 524 -0.15 15.33 -12.57
N THR A 525 -0.17 14.00 -12.57
CA THR A 525 0.60 13.18 -11.65
C THR A 525 1.40 12.12 -12.40
N THR A 526 2.73 12.11 -12.25
CA THR A 526 3.58 11.01 -12.70
C THR A 526 3.95 10.11 -11.52
N VAL A 527 3.71 8.82 -11.65
CA VAL A 527 4.04 7.82 -10.62
C VAL A 527 5.32 7.08 -11.01
N VAL A 528 6.29 7.06 -10.10
CA VAL A 528 7.57 6.35 -10.21
C VAL A 528 7.58 5.23 -9.18
N PRO A 529 6.97 4.06 -9.44
CA PRO A 529 6.78 3.04 -8.40
C PRO A 529 8.07 2.28 -8.09
N PHE A 530 8.29 2.07 -6.80
CA PHE A 530 9.37 1.25 -6.24
C PHE A 530 8.84 -0.14 -5.82
N PHE A 531 7.68 -0.20 -5.15
CA PHE A 531 7.12 -1.43 -4.59
C PHE A 531 5.63 -1.33 -4.22
N GLY A 532 5.02 -2.45 -3.82
CA GLY A 532 3.76 -2.44 -3.06
C GLY A 532 2.53 -2.02 -3.84
N ASP A 533 1.78 -1.03 -3.32
CA ASP A 533 0.58 -0.46 -3.94
C ASP A 533 0.89 0.57 -5.04
N GLN A 534 2.13 1.04 -5.13
CA GLN A 534 2.56 2.13 -6.00
C GLN A 534 2.32 1.85 -7.50
N PRO A 535 2.57 0.63 -8.04
CA PRO A 535 2.25 0.33 -9.44
C PRO A 535 0.75 0.45 -9.73
N PHE A 536 -0.10 -0.07 -8.82
CA PHE A 536 -1.55 0.02 -8.92
C PHE A 536 -2.00 1.48 -9.00
N TRP A 537 -1.50 2.36 -8.12
CA TRP A 537 -1.84 3.79 -8.20
C TRP A 537 -1.37 4.46 -9.49
N GLY A 538 -0.19 4.12 -9.98
CA GLY A 538 0.30 4.57 -11.28
C GLY A 538 -0.62 4.17 -12.43
N GLU A 539 -1.08 2.91 -12.45
CA GLU A 539 -2.08 2.45 -13.40
C GLU A 539 -3.42 3.18 -13.25
N ARG A 540 -3.90 3.43 -12.03
CA ARG A 540 -5.19 4.13 -11.81
C ARG A 540 -5.12 5.60 -12.27
N VAL A 541 -4.02 6.29 -11.95
CA VAL A 541 -3.72 7.64 -12.43
C VAL A 541 -3.68 7.68 -13.95
N HIS A 542 -2.97 6.76 -14.58
CA HIS A 542 -2.86 6.70 -16.04
C HIS A 542 -4.20 6.35 -16.72
N ALA A 543 -4.93 5.35 -16.21
CA ALA A 543 -6.22 4.92 -16.75
C ALA A 543 -7.32 6.00 -16.63
N ARG A 544 -7.17 6.96 -15.70
CA ARG A 544 -8.05 8.12 -15.56
C ARG A 544 -7.62 9.32 -16.41
N GLY A 545 -6.51 9.23 -17.16
CA GLY A 545 -5.98 10.27 -18.05
C GLY A 545 -5.13 11.35 -17.35
N VAL A 546 -5.25 11.48 -16.03
CA VAL A 546 -4.61 12.52 -15.19
C VAL A 546 -3.10 12.32 -14.98
N GLY A 547 -2.46 11.45 -15.77
CA GLY A 547 -1.02 11.19 -15.76
C GLY A 547 -0.54 10.25 -16.86
N PRO A 548 0.76 10.28 -17.17
CA PRO A 548 1.37 9.33 -18.11
C PRO A 548 1.42 7.91 -17.51
N PRO A 549 1.76 6.88 -18.30
CA PRO A 549 2.06 5.55 -17.77
C PRO A 549 3.12 5.64 -16.64
N PRO A 550 3.01 4.83 -15.58
CA PRO A 550 4.01 4.83 -14.51
C PRO A 550 5.40 4.45 -15.04
N ILE A 551 6.44 5.04 -14.45
CA ILE A 551 7.85 4.79 -14.79
C ILE A 551 8.46 3.95 -13.66
N PRO A 552 8.55 2.61 -13.77
CA PRO A 552 9.19 1.78 -12.74
C PRO A 552 10.58 2.30 -12.41
N VAL A 553 10.96 2.29 -11.13
CA VAL A 553 12.24 2.90 -10.70
C VAL A 553 13.46 2.32 -11.42
N ASP A 554 13.44 1.03 -11.75
CA ASP A 554 14.50 0.35 -12.51
C ASP A 554 14.63 0.84 -13.97
N GLU A 555 13.58 1.48 -14.49
CA GLU A 555 13.51 2.02 -15.85
C GLU A 555 13.46 3.56 -15.88
N PHE A 556 13.80 4.22 -14.77
CA PHE A 556 13.78 5.69 -14.66
C PHE A 556 14.92 6.32 -15.47
N SER A 557 14.58 7.11 -16.49
CA SER A 557 15.53 7.75 -17.40
C SER A 557 15.16 9.20 -17.70
N LEU A 558 16.14 9.94 -18.24
CA LEU A 558 15.97 11.34 -18.65
C LEU A 558 14.82 11.50 -19.66
N ASP A 559 14.84 10.70 -20.73
CA ASP A 559 13.85 10.80 -21.81
C ASP A 559 12.43 10.54 -21.31
N LYS A 560 12.25 9.49 -20.49
CA LYS A 560 10.93 9.16 -19.91
C LYS A 560 10.44 10.25 -18.96
N LEU A 561 11.32 10.85 -18.15
CA LEU A 561 10.93 11.94 -17.26
C LEU A 561 10.60 13.22 -18.05
N VAL A 562 11.36 13.53 -19.09
CA VAL A 562 11.10 14.65 -20.01
C VAL A 562 9.75 14.48 -20.70
N ASP A 563 9.43 13.29 -21.22
CA ASP A 563 8.16 13.02 -21.90
C ASP A 563 6.98 12.94 -20.93
N ALA A 564 7.18 12.42 -19.71
CA ALA A 564 6.19 12.49 -18.64
C ALA A 564 5.88 13.93 -18.20
N ILE A 565 6.90 14.80 -18.11
CA ILE A 565 6.70 16.24 -17.85
C ILE A 565 5.92 16.89 -18.99
N LYS A 566 6.29 16.65 -20.27
CA LYS A 566 5.52 17.16 -21.42
C LYS A 566 4.06 16.71 -21.38
N PHE A 567 3.79 15.44 -21.08
CA PHE A 567 2.44 14.89 -20.97
C PHE A 567 1.64 15.59 -19.86
N MET A 568 2.23 15.74 -18.66
CA MET A 568 1.59 16.45 -17.54
C MET A 568 1.32 17.93 -17.80
N LEU A 569 1.99 18.54 -18.78
CA LEU A 569 1.82 19.94 -19.18
C LEU A 569 0.88 20.11 -20.40
N ASP A 570 0.34 19.03 -20.97
CA ASP A 570 -0.73 19.13 -21.96
C ASP A 570 -2.00 19.72 -21.30
N PRO A 571 -2.59 20.79 -21.85
CA PRO A 571 -3.82 21.40 -21.30
C PRO A 571 -4.95 20.40 -21.05
N LYS A 572 -5.11 19.36 -21.87
CA LYS A 572 -6.16 18.34 -21.71
C LYS A 572 -5.95 17.48 -20.48
N VAL A 573 -4.69 17.16 -20.16
CA VAL A 573 -4.34 16.40 -18.94
C VAL A 573 -4.59 17.27 -17.71
N LYS A 574 -4.36 18.60 -17.82
CA LYS A 574 -4.71 19.55 -16.76
C LYS A 574 -6.24 19.71 -16.60
N GLU A 575 -7.00 19.76 -17.71
CA GLU A 575 -8.46 19.77 -17.69
C GLU A 575 -9.03 18.51 -17.01
N GLN A 576 -8.54 17.32 -17.35
CA GLN A 576 -8.93 16.07 -16.69
C GLN A 576 -8.57 16.03 -15.21
N ALA A 577 -7.40 16.58 -14.82
CA ALA A 577 -7.03 16.70 -13.41
C ALA A 577 -7.94 17.66 -12.63
N ILE A 578 -8.42 18.74 -13.27
CA ILE A 578 -9.41 19.66 -12.70
C ILE A 578 -10.80 19.01 -12.59
N GLU A 579 -11.24 18.27 -13.61
CA GLU A 579 -12.50 17.51 -13.58
C GLU A 579 -12.52 16.52 -12.41
N LEU A 580 -11.45 15.72 -12.26
CA LEU A 580 -11.33 14.74 -11.17
C LEU A 580 -11.25 15.42 -9.79
N ALA A 581 -10.48 16.50 -9.65
CA ALA A 581 -10.40 17.25 -8.40
C ALA A 581 -11.76 17.84 -7.99
N LYS A 582 -12.54 18.33 -8.96
CA LYS A 582 -13.89 18.86 -8.73
C LYS A 582 -14.91 17.77 -8.39
N ALA A 583 -14.77 16.57 -8.95
CA ALA A 583 -15.56 15.42 -8.53
C ALA A 583 -15.22 15.03 -7.07
N MET A 584 -13.93 15.03 -6.73
CA MET A 584 -13.42 14.79 -5.37
C MET A 584 -13.74 15.93 -4.37
N GLU A 585 -14.12 17.13 -4.82
CA GLU A 585 -14.40 18.29 -3.96
C GLU A 585 -15.57 18.05 -2.98
N ASN A 586 -16.52 17.19 -3.38
CA ASN A 586 -17.69 16.84 -2.57
C ASN A 586 -17.50 15.54 -1.76
N GLU A 587 -16.31 14.91 -1.80
CA GLU A 587 -16.00 13.72 -1.03
C GLU A 587 -15.52 14.05 0.40
N ASP A 588 -16.39 13.87 1.39
CA ASP A 588 -15.94 13.70 2.78
C ASP A 588 -15.68 12.22 3.05
N GLY A 589 -14.47 11.76 2.69
CA GLY A 589 -14.03 10.39 2.95
C GLY A 589 -13.99 10.02 4.43
N VAL A 590 -13.82 11.01 5.31
CA VAL A 590 -13.70 10.79 6.77
C VAL A 590 -15.08 10.53 7.37
N THR A 591 -16.08 11.35 7.06
CA THR A 591 -17.48 11.06 7.41
C THR A 591 -17.99 9.83 6.66
N GLY A 592 -17.54 9.58 5.43
CA GLY A 592 -17.82 8.34 4.68
C GLY A 592 -17.34 7.09 5.41
N ALA A 593 -16.12 7.09 5.94
CA ALA A 593 -15.59 6.01 6.75
C ALA A 593 -16.38 5.81 8.05
N VAL A 594 -16.76 6.90 8.73
CA VAL A 594 -17.61 6.83 9.94
C VAL A 594 -19.01 6.30 9.63
N LYS A 595 -19.65 6.76 8.54
CA LYS A 595 -20.93 6.22 8.03
C LYS A 595 -20.82 4.71 7.76
N ALA A 596 -19.77 4.27 7.08
CA ALA A 596 -19.53 2.85 6.80
C ALA A 596 -19.31 2.03 8.08
N PHE A 597 -18.55 2.55 9.05
CA PHE A 597 -18.36 1.90 10.34
C PHE A 597 -19.68 1.74 11.11
N PHE A 598 -20.49 2.80 11.18
CA PHE A 598 -21.81 2.77 11.84
C PHE A 598 -22.79 1.83 11.14
N LYS A 599 -22.79 1.80 9.80
CA LYS A 599 -23.59 0.91 8.95
C LYS A 599 -23.37 -0.58 9.27
N HIS A 600 -22.14 -0.98 9.57
CA HIS A 600 -21.79 -2.40 9.83
C HIS A 600 -21.64 -2.77 11.31
N LEU A 601 -21.78 -1.82 12.24
CA LEU A 601 -21.82 -2.14 13.67
C LEU A 601 -23.06 -3.01 14.01
N PRO A 602 -22.90 -4.14 14.72
CA PRO A 602 -24.02 -5.01 15.08
C PRO A 602 -25.04 -4.28 15.95
N ARG A 603 -26.17 -3.90 15.35
CA ARG A 603 -27.31 -3.34 16.07
C ARG A 603 -27.77 -4.33 17.15
N LYS A 604 -27.70 -3.92 18.43
CA LYS A 604 -28.61 -4.48 19.44
C LYS A 604 -30.02 -4.23 18.93
N LYS A 605 -30.76 -5.28 18.60
CA LYS A 605 -32.22 -5.16 18.52
C LYS A 605 -32.67 -4.74 19.91
N LEU A 606 -33.37 -3.61 19.99
CA LEU A 606 -34.32 -3.40 21.08
C LEU A 606 -35.37 -4.50 20.88
N GLU A 607 -35.32 -5.54 21.71
CA GLU A 607 -36.46 -6.44 21.81
C GLU A 607 -37.64 -5.61 22.33
N PRO A 608 -38.83 -5.70 21.70
CA PRO A 608 -40.00 -5.02 22.21
C PRO A 608 -40.21 -5.46 23.66
N GLU A 609 -40.25 -4.49 24.58
CA GLU A 609 -40.40 -4.75 26.00
C GLU A 609 -41.65 -5.61 26.21
N GLN A 610 -41.45 -6.88 26.61
CA GLN A 610 -42.56 -7.82 26.74
C GLN A 610 -43.40 -7.42 27.94
N LEU A 611 -44.42 -6.59 27.67
CA LEU A 611 -45.49 -6.23 28.60
C LEU A 611 -45.86 -7.47 29.44
N PRO A 612 -45.73 -7.39 30.77
CA PRO A 612 -45.71 -8.59 31.62
C PRO A 612 -47.01 -9.36 31.44
N LYS A 613 -46.89 -10.57 30.87
CA LYS A 613 -48.03 -11.46 30.64
C LYS A 613 -48.74 -11.69 31.97
N ARG A 614 -49.96 -11.17 32.10
CA ARG A 614 -50.84 -11.44 33.24
C ARG A 614 -50.96 -12.96 33.40
N SER A 615 -50.45 -13.48 34.50
CA SER A 615 -50.58 -14.89 34.86
C SER A 615 -52.05 -15.20 35.13
N SER A 616 -52.67 -15.97 34.23
CA SER A 616 -53.99 -16.54 34.50
C SER A 616 -53.85 -17.61 35.58
N VAL A 617 -54.41 -17.34 36.76
CA VAL A 617 -54.37 -18.26 37.90
C VAL A 617 -55.35 -19.41 37.65
N PHE A 618 -54.86 -20.51 37.07
CA PHE A 618 -55.66 -21.73 36.97
C PHE A 618 -55.77 -22.39 38.35
N SER A 619 -56.99 -22.36 38.89
CA SER A 619 -57.32 -22.89 40.22
C SER A 619 -57.42 -24.41 40.21
N ILE A 620 -56.71 -25.08 41.12
CA ILE A 620 -56.87 -26.50 41.41
C ILE A 620 -57.93 -26.65 42.50
N LYS A 621 -59.06 -27.31 42.20
CA LYS A 621 -59.92 -27.94 43.23
C LYS A 621 -60.95 -28.92 42.67
N SER A 622 -60.92 -30.15 43.20
CA SER A 622 -61.98 -31.19 43.16
C SER A 622 -62.41 -31.72 41.78
N CYS A 623 -62.86 -32.97 41.62
CA CYS A 623 -63.34 -33.94 42.63
C CYS A 623 -62.60 -35.29 42.60
N PHE A 624 -62.58 -35.96 43.76
CA PHE A 624 -62.49 -37.43 43.84
C PHE A 624 -63.88 -38.04 43.59
N GLY A 625 -63.94 -39.26 43.06
CA GLY A 625 -65.17 -40.06 42.98
C GLY A 625 -64.89 -41.46 42.42
N PHE A 626 -65.16 -42.50 43.20
CA PHE A 626 -65.05 -43.90 42.76
C PHE A 626 -66.24 -44.31 41.89
N SER A 627 -65.99 -45.15 40.88
CA SER A 627 -66.60 -46.48 40.79
C SER A 627 -65.73 -47.41 39.94
#